data_AF-A0A126R728-F1
#
_entry.id   AF-A0A126R728-F1
#
_cell.length_a   1.000
_cell.length_b   1.000
_cell.length_c   1.000
_cell.angle_alpha   90.00
_cell.angle_beta   90.00
_cell.angle_gamma   90.00
#
_symmetry.space_group_name_H-M   'P 1'
#
loop_
_entity.id
_entity.type
_entity.pdbx_description
1 polymer ?
#
loop_
_entity_poly.entity_id
_entity_poly.type
_entity_poly.pdbx_seq_one_letter_code
_entity_poly.pdbx_strand_id
1 'polypeptide(L)'
;MGELENVSGALIPELDEIATRVADATEGTSDAARLLRQKLDAIRSISAIIRSVAAQSKLLALNAAIEAARAGNEGRGFGVVASEMRALATQAEKGAHEIDACIDDALAAATQSDDAIAALGNAVERGLVVVGQLVAANASDT
;
A
#
# COMPACT_ATOMS: atom_id res chain seq x y z
N MET A 1 18.44 29.63 39.80
CA MET A 1 19.57 29.41 38.87
C MET A 1 19.89 27.93 38.74
N GLY A 2 20.36 27.24 39.79
CA GLY A 2 20.75 25.82 39.70
C GLY A 2 19.64 24.82 39.31
N GLU A 3 18.37 25.01 39.69
CA GLU A 3 17.28 24.11 39.27
C GLU A 3 16.93 24.25 37.78
N LEU A 4 17.00 25.45 37.21
CA LEU A 4 16.69 25.71 35.80
C LEU A 4 17.80 25.21 34.86
N GLU A 5 19.07 25.38 35.24
CA GLU A 5 20.20 24.77 34.53
C GLU A 5 20.15 23.23 34.58
N ASN A 6 19.76 22.65 35.71
CA ASN A 6 19.66 21.19 35.86
C ASN A 6 18.50 20.61 35.04
N VAL A 7 17.35 21.31 34.99
CA VAL A 7 16.22 20.95 34.11
C VAL A 7 16.63 21.06 32.64
N SER A 8 17.33 22.14 32.26
CA SER A 8 17.81 22.33 30.88
C SER A 8 18.87 21.30 30.46
N GLY A 9 19.74 20.88 31.39
CA GLY A 9 20.75 19.85 31.20
C GLY A 9 20.19 18.42 31.06
N ALA A 10 19.02 18.14 31.64
CA ALA A 10 18.33 16.86 31.51
C ALA A 10 17.38 16.80 30.30
N LEU A 11 16.79 17.94 29.90
CA LEU A 11 15.79 18.01 28.83
C LEU A 11 16.36 17.77 27.42
N ILE A 12 17.58 18.26 27.14
CA ILE A 12 18.23 18.08 25.83
C ILE A 12 18.51 16.60 25.53
N PRO A 13 19.16 15.83 26.43
CA PRO A 13 19.38 14.39 26.22
C PRO A 13 18.08 13.60 26.02
N GLU A 14 17.03 13.92 26.78
CA GLU A 14 15.74 13.23 26.67
C GLU A 14 15.06 13.50 25.32
N LEU A 15 15.16 14.73 24.80
CA LEU A 15 14.65 15.07 23.47
C LEU A 15 15.46 14.44 22.34
N ASP A 16 16.78 14.33 22.49
CA ASP A 16 17.64 13.65 21.53
C ASP A 16 17.33 12.15 21.46
N GLU A 17 17.04 11.53 22.62
CA GLU A 17 16.54 10.14 22.68
C GLU A 17 15.19 10.00 21.97
N ILE A 18 14.24 10.89 22.24
CA ILE A 18 12.93 10.90 21.56
C ILE A 18 13.12 11.07 20.05
N ALA A 19 13.98 11.99 19.62
CA ALA A 19 14.23 12.24 18.21
C ALA A 19 14.85 11.02 17.52
N THR A 20 15.81 10.37 18.16
CA THR A 20 16.41 9.12 17.66
C THR A 20 15.36 8.02 17.54
N ARG A 21 14.53 7.82 18.57
CA ARG A 21 13.45 6.81 18.53
C ARG A 21 12.40 7.10 17.46
N VAL A 22 12.08 8.36 17.22
CA VAL A 22 11.19 8.75 16.12
C VAL A 22 11.87 8.49 14.78
N ALA A 23 13.14 8.84 14.61
CA ALA A 23 13.89 8.57 13.40
C ALA A 23 13.89 7.07 13.04
N ASP A 24 14.21 6.21 14.01
CA ASP A 24 14.18 4.75 13.84
C ASP A 24 12.77 4.25 13.46
N ALA A 25 11.72 4.77 14.11
CA ALA A 25 10.34 4.42 13.80
C ALA A 25 9.92 4.88 12.40
N THR A 26 10.36 6.07 11.97
CA THR A 26 10.10 6.59 10.63
C THR A 26 10.79 5.78 9.54
N GLU A 27 12.05 5.38 9.76
CA GLU A 27 12.79 4.52 8.85
C GLU A 27 12.12 3.15 8.72
N GLY A 28 11.81 2.50 9.85
CA GLY A 28 11.14 1.21 9.86
C GLY A 28 9.76 1.23 9.16
N THR A 29 9.02 2.33 9.30
CA THR A 29 7.73 2.47 8.63
C THR A 29 7.89 2.72 7.12
N SER A 30 8.89 3.50 6.70
CA SER A 30 9.22 3.69 5.28
C SER A 30 9.63 2.39 4.61
N ASP A 31 10.42 1.56 5.29
CA ASP A 31 10.80 0.23 4.81
C ASP A 31 9.60 -0.70 4.67
N ALA A 32 8.69 -0.69 5.65
CA ALA A 32 7.44 -1.44 5.57
C ALA A 32 6.56 -0.98 4.39
N ALA A 33 6.43 0.33 4.17
CA ALA A 33 5.69 0.89 3.04
C ALA A 33 6.32 0.47 1.69
N ARG A 34 7.65 0.49 1.60
CA ARG A 34 8.39 0.03 0.40
C ARG A 34 8.15 -1.45 0.11
N LEU A 35 8.23 -2.30 1.14
CA LEU A 35 7.96 -3.73 1.01
C LEU A 35 6.50 -3.99 0.62
N LEU A 36 5.55 -3.23 1.17
CA LEU A 36 4.14 -3.31 0.79
C LEU A 36 3.94 -3.00 -0.70
N ARG A 37 4.53 -1.90 -1.21
CA ARG A 37 4.47 -1.54 -2.64
C ARG A 37 4.99 -2.67 -3.53
N GLN A 38 6.15 -3.26 -3.18
CA GLN A 38 6.71 -4.40 -3.93
C GLN A 38 5.78 -5.62 -3.95
N LYS A 39 5.14 -5.94 -2.82
CA LYS A 39 4.17 -7.05 -2.75
C LYS A 39 2.93 -6.75 -3.59
N LEU A 40 2.44 -5.52 -3.55
CA LEU A 40 1.30 -5.08 -4.34
C LEU A 40 1.56 -5.15 -5.85
N ASP A 41 2.78 -4.80 -6.30
CA ASP A 41 3.19 -4.97 -7.70
C ASP A 41 3.18 -6.45 -8.14
N ALA A 42 3.65 -7.35 -7.28
CA ALA A 42 3.58 -8.79 -7.54
C ALA A 42 2.12 -9.27 -7.65
N ILE A 43 1.24 -8.81 -6.76
CA ILE A 43 -0.21 -9.12 -6.82
C ILE A 43 -0.82 -8.56 -8.10
N ARG A 44 -0.44 -7.34 -8.53
CA ARG A 44 -0.90 -6.74 -9.79
C ARG A 44 -0.51 -7.59 -11.00
N SER A 45 0.70 -8.14 -11.01
CA SER A 45 1.13 -9.08 -12.05
C SER A 45 0.27 -10.35 -12.07
N ILE A 46 -0.06 -10.90 -10.90
CA ILE A 46 -0.93 -12.08 -10.80
C ILE A 46 -2.35 -11.75 -11.28
N SER A 47 -2.88 -10.60 -10.89
CA SER A 47 -4.19 -10.10 -11.33
C SER A 47 -4.26 -9.96 -12.86
N ALA A 48 -3.19 -9.47 -13.50
CA ALA A 48 -3.08 -9.40 -14.95
C ALA A 48 -3.10 -10.78 -15.62
N ILE A 49 -2.42 -11.78 -15.03
CA ILE A 49 -2.47 -13.17 -15.51
C ILE A 49 -3.91 -13.71 -15.42
N ILE A 50 -4.60 -13.49 -14.30
CA ILE A 50 -5.99 -13.92 -14.11
C ILE A 50 -6.90 -13.30 -15.18
N ARG A 51 -6.78 -11.99 -15.45
CA ARG A 51 -7.53 -11.32 -16.53
C ARG A 51 -7.24 -11.93 -17.90
N SER A 52 -5.98 -12.20 -18.20
CA SER A 52 -5.59 -12.82 -19.47
C SER A 52 -6.20 -14.21 -19.62
N VAL A 53 -6.13 -15.05 -18.57
CA VAL A 53 -6.73 -16.40 -18.56
C VAL A 53 -8.25 -16.31 -18.68
N ALA A 54 -8.90 -15.38 -17.99
CA ALA A 54 -10.33 -15.14 -18.08
C ALA A 54 -10.74 -14.74 -19.51
N ALA A 55 -10.04 -13.79 -20.13
CA ALA A 55 -10.30 -13.35 -21.50
C ALA A 55 -10.12 -14.49 -22.52
N GLN A 56 -9.05 -15.29 -22.38
CA GLN A 56 -8.82 -16.47 -23.23
C GLN A 56 -9.91 -17.53 -23.03
N SER A 57 -10.30 -17.80 -21.78
CA SER A 57 -11.37 -18.75 -21.46
C SER A 57 -12.72 -18.31 -22.02
N LYS A 58 -12.99 -17.00 -22.01
CA LYS A 58 -14.20 -16.40 -22.60
C LYS A 58 -14.24 -16.60 -24.12
N LEU A 59 -13.11 -16.47 -24.80
CA LEU A 59 -12.98 -16.72 -26.24
C LEU A 59 -13.11 -18.22 -26.57
N LEU A 60 -12.48 -19.09 -25.77
CA LEU A 60 -12.63 -20.55 -25.93
C LEU A 60 -14.08 -20.99 -25.74
N ALA A 61 -14.75 -20.46 -24.71
CA ALA A 61 -16.17 -20.70 -24.46
C ALA A 61 -17.06 -20.21 -25.61
N LEU A 62 -16.73 -19.06 -26.22
CA LEU A 62 -17.43 -18.57 -27.41
C LEU A 62 -17.28 -19.52 -28.60
N ASN A 63 -16.06 -19.97 -28.88
CA ASN A 63 -15.81 -20.92 -29.96
C ASN A 63 -16.54 -22.25 -29.74
N ALA A 64 -16.54 -22.75 -28.50
CA ALA A 64 -17.28 -23.95 -28.13
C ALA A 64 -18.81 -23.76 -28.29
N ALA A 65 -19.35 -22.59 -27.94
CA ALA A 65 -20.76 -22.29 -28.14
C ALA A 65 -21.15 -22.22 -29.63
N ILE A 66 -20.28 -21.69 -30.49
CA ILE A 66 -20.49 -21.67 -31.94
C ILE A 66 -20.51 -23.10 -32.51
N GLU A 67 -19.56 -23.94 -32.12
CA GLU A 67 -19.50 -25.32 -32.61
C GLU A 67 -20.66 -26.16 -32.08
N ALA A 68 -21.08 -25.94 -30.83
CA ALA A 68 -22.28 -26.56 -30.26
C ALA A 68 -23.55 -26.19 -31.03
N ALA A 69 -23.69 -24.92 -31.44
CA ALA A 69 -24.80 -24.48 -32.29
C ALA A 69 -24.75 -25.14 -33.67
N ARG A 70 -23.55 -25.31 -34.24
CA ARG A 70 -23.33 -25.95 -35.54
C ARG A 70 -23.69 -27.44 -35.54
N ALA A 71 -23.41 -28.14 -34.45
CA ALA A 71 -23.78 -29.55 -34.25
C ALA A 71 -25.29 -29.76 -33.96
N GLY A 72 -26.08 -28.69 -33.82
CA GLY A 72 -27.52 -28.76 -33.65
C GLY A 72 -27.93 -29.51 -32.38
N ASN A 73 -28.72 -30.58 -32.52
CA ASN A 73 -29.22 -31.34 -31.37
C ASN A 73 -28.12 -32.11 -30.63
N GLU A 74 -27.07 -32.57 -31.33
CA GLU A 74 -25.95 -33.29 -30.70
C GLU A 74 -25.05 -32.36 -29.88
N GLY A 75 -25.04 -31.07 -30.22
CA GLY A 75 -24.24 -30.05 -29.53
C GLY A 75 -24.89 -29.45 -28.28
N ARG A 76 -26.16 -29.76 -27.95
CA ARG A 76 -26.89 -29.10 -26.85
C ARG A 76 -26.17 -29.19 -25.50
N GLY A 77 -25.64 -30.37 -25.16
CA GLY A 77 -24.90 -30.57 -23.90
C GLY A 77 -23.62 -29.72 -23.84
N PHE A 78 -22.87 -29.67 -24.95
CA PHE A 78 -21.68 -28.82 -25.06
C PHE A 78 -22.01 -27.33 -25.00
N GLY A 79 -23.17 -26.92 -25.54
CA GLY A 79 -23.64 -25.53 -25.47
C GLY A 79 -23.87 -25.07 -24.03
N VAL A 80 -24.42 -25.93 -23.16
CA VAL A 80 -24.59 -25.63 -21.73
C VAL A 80 -23.24 -25.46 -21.05
N VAL A 81 -22.30 -26.38 -21.27
CA VAL A 81 -20.95 -26.29 -20.70
C VAL A 81 -20.22 -25.03 -21.17
N ALA A 82 -20.34 -24.68 -22.44
CA ALA A 82 -19.77 -23.45 -23.00
C ALA A 82 -20.35 -22.19 -22.33
N SER A 83 -21.66 -22.17 -22.08
CA SER A 83 -22.30 -21.04 -21.37
C SER A 83 -21.80 -20.88 -19.94
N GLU A 84 -21.63 -22.00 -19.21
CA GLU A 84 -21.12 -22.00 -17.84
C GLU A 84 -19.66 -21.55 -17.78
N MET A 85 -18.82 -22.04 -18.70
CA MET A 85 -17.43 -21.62 -18.81
C MET A 85 -17.31 -20.12 -19.11
N ARG A 86 -18.19 -19.57 -19.95
CA ARG A 86 -18.25 -18.12 -20.23
C ARG A 86 -18.65 -17.31 -18.99
N ALA A 87 -19.60 -17.82 -18.19
CA ALA A 87 -20.02 -17.19 -16.94
C ALA A 87 -18.86 -17.15 -15.94
N LEU A 88 -18.17 -18.28 -15.73
CA LEU A 88 -16.99 -18.38 -14.85
C LEU A 88 -15.86 -17.45 -15.30
N ALA A 89 -15.58 -17.39 -16.61
CA ALA A 89 -14.59 -16.46 -17.16
C ALA A 89 -14.95 -14.99 -16.88
N THR A 90 -16.23 -14.63 -17.03
CA THR A 90 -16.71 -13.27 -16.74
C THR A 90 -16.61 -12.94 -15.23
N GLN A 91 -16.89 -13.92 -14.37
CA GLN A 91 -16.75 -13.76 -12.92
C GLN A 91 -15.28 -13.60 -12.51
N ALA A 92 -14.35 -14.35 -13.12
CA ALA A 92 -12.92 -14.22 -12.90
C ALA A 92 -12.38 -12.85 -13.34
N GLU A 93 -12.85 -12.34 -14.48
CA GLU A 93 -12.54 -10.99 -14.98
C GLU A 93 -12.98 -9.91 -13.97
N LYS A 94 -14.21 -10.01 -13.44
CA LYS A 94 -14.71 -9.11 -12.40
C LYS A 94 -13.88 -9.17 -11.12
N GLY A 95 -13.55 -10.37 -10.64
CA GLY A 95 -12.74 -10.55 -9.43
C GLY A 95 -11.34 -9.95 -9.59
N ALA A 96 -10.72 -10.08 -10.75
CA ALA A 96 -9.43 -9.46 -11.02
C ALA A 96 -9.50 -7.92 -11.07
N HIS A 97 -10.62 -7.34 -11.52
CA HIS A 97 -10.83 -5.89 -11.42
C HIS A 97 -11.00 -5.41 -9.97
N GLU A 98 -11.69 -6.18 -9.13
CA GLU A 98 -11.83 -5.88 -7.70
C GLU A 98 -10.46 -5.97 -6.98
N ILE A 99 -9.62 -6.93 -7.35
CA ILE A 99 -8.23 -7.01 -6.87
C ILE A 99 -7.44 -5.76 -7.26
N ASP A 100 -7.54 -5.30 -8.52
CA ASP A 100 -6.83 -4.10 -8.96
C ASP A 100 -7.25 -2.86 -8.16
N ALA A 101 -8.56 -2.69 -7.88
CA ALA A 101 -9.06 -1.59 -7.06
C ALA A 101 -8.50 -1.66 -5.63
N CYS A 102 -8.48 -2.85 -5.01
CA CYS A 102 -7.91 -3.05 -3.68
C CYS A 102 -6.40 -2.72 -3.65
N ILE A 103 -5.68 -3.03 -4.72
CA ILE A 103 -4.26 -2.65 -4.86
C ILE A 103 -4.11 -1.14 -4.90
N ASP A 104 -4.92 -0.44 -5.69
CA ASP A 104 -4.87 1.02 -5.80
C ASP A 104 -5.15 1.70 -4.45
N ASP A 105 -6.15 1.23 -3.72
CA ASP A 105 -6.46 1.73 -2.37
C ASP A 105 -5.29 1.51 -1.40
N ALA A 106 -4.66 0.33 -1.43
CA ALA A 106 -3.51 0.03 -0.59
C ALA A 106 -2.28 0.89 -0.94
N LEU A 107 -2.05 1.19 -2.22
CA LEU A 107 -0.99 2.11 -2.66
C LEU A 107 -1.25 3.56 -2.22
N ALA A 108 -2.51 3.99 -2.25
CA ALA A 108 -2.90 5.30 -1.73
C ALA A 108 -2.63 5.40 -0.22
N ALA A 109 -3.02 4.39 0.56
CA ALA A 109 -2.76 4.33 1.99
C ALA A 109 -1.25 4.32 2.34
N ALA A 110 -0.43 3.60 1.54
CA ALA A 110 1.02 3.62 1.68
C ALA A 110 1.60 5.02 1.44
N THR A 111 1.08 5.73 0.44
CA THR A 111 1.51 7.11 0.11
C THR A 111 1.13 8.10 1.21
N GLN A 112 -0.08 7.98 1.75
CA GLN A 112 -0.50 8.79 2.90
C GLN A 112 0.38 8.53 4.15
N SER A 113 0.83 7.28 4.33
CA SER A 113 1.75 6.94 5.41
C SER A 113 3.12 7.59 5.21
N ASP A 114 3.66 7.58 3.99
CA ASP A 114 4.90 8.26 3.64
C ASP A 114 4.82 9.77 3.93
N ASP A 115 3.71 10.43 3.56
CA ASP A 115 3.48 11.85 3.83
C ASP A 115 3.41 12.15 5.34
N ALA A 116 2.71 11.29 6.11
CA ALA A 116 2.59 11.44 7.55
C ALA A 116 3.96 11.28 8.26
N ILE A 117 4.77 10.33 7.80
CA ILE A 117 6.13 10.10 8.29
C ILE A 117 7.03 11.30 8.00
N ALA A 118 6.96 11.85 6.78
CA ALA A 118 7.72 13.04 6.41
C ALA A 118 7.30 14.25 7.26
N ALA A 119 6.01 14.43 7.51
CA ALA A 119 5.51 15.48 8.39
C ALA A 119 6.00 15.30 9.83
N LEU A 120 6.03 14.06 10.34
CA LEU A 120 6.52 13.73 11.67
C LEU A 120 8.01 14.05 11.81
N GLY A 121 8.85 13.65 10.85
CA GLY A 121 10.29 13.97 10.84
C GLY A 121 10.54 15.49 10.90
N ASN A 122 9.83 16.25 10.06
CA ASN A 122 9.90 17.73 10.07
C ASN A 122 9.40 18.35 11.38
N ALA A 123 8.44 17.73 12.07
CA ALA A 123 7.93 18.22 13.35
C ALA A 123 8.96 18.00 14.47
N VAL A 124 9.62 16.84 14.49
CA VAL A 124 10.69 16.53 15.45
C VAL A 124 11.89 17.45 15.25
N GLU A 125 12.36 17.63 14.02
CA GLU A 125 13.49 18.51 13.72
C GLU A 125 13.21 19.95 14.16
N ARG A 126 12.01 20.46 13.88
CA ARG A 126 11.59 21.79 14.36
C ARG A 126 11.53 21.86 15.89
N GLY A 127 11.03 20.80 16.55
CA GLY A 127 11.00 20.71 18.00
C GLY A 127 12.39 20.83 18.63
N LEU A 128 13.38 20.12 18.08
CA LEU A 128 14.77 20.19 18.52
C LEU A 128 15.36 21.60 18.38
N VAL A 129 15.11 22.26 17.24
CA VAL A 129 15.59 23.63 17.00
C VAL A 129 15.00 24.62 18.01
N VAL A 130 13.68 24.54 18.26
CA VAL A 130 13.00 25.43 19.21
C VAL A 130 13.53 25.26 20.62
N VAL A 131 13.75 24.01 21.06
CA VAL A 131 14.30 23.77 22.40
C VAL A 131 15.75 24.25 22.49
N GLY A 132 16.58 23.97 21.47
CA GLY A 132 17.95 24.47 21.44
C GLY A 132 18.03 26.00 21.54
N GLN A 133 17.13 26.73 20.88
CA GLN A 133 17.02 28.18 20.99
C GLN A 133 16.59 28.63 22.38
N LEU A 134 15.64 27.93 23.02
CA LEU A 134 15.19 28.25 24.38
C LEU A 134 16.31 28.09 25.41
N VAL A 135 17.10 27.02 25.30
CA VAL A 135 18.26 26.78 26.16
C VAL A 135 19.31 27.87 25.97
N ALA A 136 19.62 28.23 24.71
CA ALA A 136 20.58 29.29 24.41
C ALA A 136 20.13 30.66 24.94
N ALA A 137 18.84 31.00 24.78
CA ALA A 137 18.28 32.27 25.27
C ALA A 137 18.34 32.37 26.80
N ASN A 138 18.02 31.29 27.51
CA ASN A 138 18.07 31.24 28.96
C ASN A 138 19.51 31.35 29.51
N ALA A 139 20.50 30.82 28.79
CA ALA A 139 21.91 30.95 29.18
C ALA A 139 22.47 32.37 28.96
N SER A 140 21.86 33.16 28.08
CA SER A 140 22.25 34.57 27.83
C SER A 140 21.57 35.59 28.75
N ASP A 141 20.47 35.22 29.41
CA ASP A 141 19.75 36.06 30.39
C ASP A 141 20.28 35.91 31.84
N THR A 142 21.27 35.04 32.06
CA THR A 142 21.96 34.78 33.34
C THR A 142 23.39 35.29 33.34
#